data_AF-A0A934LTX0-F1
#
_entry.id   AF-A0A934LTX0-F1
#
_cell.length_a   1.000
_cell.length_b   1.000
_cell.length_c   1.000
_cell.angle_alpha   90.00
_cell.angle_beta   90.00
_cell.angle_gamma   90.00
#
_symmetry.space_group_name_H-M   'P 1'
#
loop_
_entity.id
_entity.type
_entity.pdbx_description
1 polymer ?
#
loop_
_entity_poly.entity_id
_entity_poly.type
_entity_poly.pdbx_seq_one_letter_code
_entity_poly.pdbx_strand_id
1 'polypeptide(L)'
;MGKEEKWRLDNLMGTALFDQDVHNRLVYDRDTSLFSAFGLSKETQNWLRAIEANSLTELAQAIVAHSQSEIFVLIPLSAPA
;
A
#
# COMPACT_ATOMS: atom_id res chain seq x y z
N MET A 1 10.04 1.45 -1.32
CA MET A 1 9.17 2.25 -0.41
C MET A 1 9.90 2.55 0.90
N GLY A 2 10.00 3.82 1.32
CA GLY A 2 10.74 4.20 2.54
C GLY A 2 10.02 3.78 3.84
N LYS A 3 10.77 3.67 4.95
CA LYS A 3 10.21 3.28 6.28
C LYS A 3 9.08 4.21 6.74
N GLU A 4 9.22 5.51 6.52
CA GLU A 4 8.24 6.51 6.90
C GLU A 4 6.96 6.40 6.06
N GLU A 5 7.12 6.15 4.75
CA GLU A 5 6.00 5.96 3.82
C GLU A 5 5.18 4.71 4.19
N LYS A 6 5.87 3.62 4.56
CA LYS A 6 5.24 2.40 5.05
C LYS A 6 4.45 2.67 6.34
N TRP A 7 5.00 3.43 7.28
CA TRP A 7 4.30 3.78 8.52
C TRP A 7 3.02 4.60 8.25
N ARG A 8 3.07 5.56 7.32
CA ARG A 8 1.88 6.34 6.91
C ARG A 8 0.82 5.44 6.28
N LEU A 9 1.24 4.48 5.47
CA LEU A 9 0.36 3.49 4.86
C LEU A 9 -0.27 2.56 5.90
N ASP A 10 0.49 2.08 6.87
CA ASP A 10 0.00 1.24 7.97
C ASP A 10 -1.07 1.99 8.79
N ASN A 11 -0.88 3.29 9.04
CA ASN A 11 -1.88 4.13 9.70
C ASN A 11 -3.16 4.30 8.86
N LEU A 12 -3.03 4.49 7.54
CA LEU A 12 -4.17 4.57 6.63
C LEU A 12 -4.97 3.26 6.65
N MET A 13 -4.27 2.13 6.53
CA MET A 13 -4.87 0.80 6.59
C MET A 13 -5.55 0.53 7.93
N GLY A 14 -4.90 0.91 9.04
CA GLY A 14 -5.46 0.80 10.38
C GLY A 14 -6.74 1.64 10.54
N THR A 15 -6.75 2.87 10.03
CA THR A 15 -7.92 3.75 10.10
C THR A 15 -9.10 3.17 9.30
N ALA A 16 -8.83 2.65 8.11
CA ALA A 16 -9.83 2.03 7.23
C ALA A 16 -10.46 0.74 7.82
N LEU A 17 -9.86 0.12 8.84
CA LEU A 17 -10.48 -1.00 9.56
C LEU A 17 -11.58 -0.57 10.53
N PHE A 18 -11.49 0.66 11.06
CA PHE A 18 -12.44 1.19 12.04
C PHE A 18 -13.44 2.16 11.43
N ASP A 19 -13.06 2.84 10.35
CA ASP A 19 -13.86 3.87 9.68
C ASP A 19 -14.30 3.40 8.30
N GLN A 20 -15.60 3.22 8.14
CA GLN A 20 -16.21 2.72 6.90
C GLN A 20 -16.20 3.76 5.77
N ASP A 21 -16.19 5.06 6.09
CA ASP A 21 -16.05 6.11 5.09
C ASP A 21 -14.62 6.13 4.53
N VAL A 22 -13.62 5.96 5.40
CA VAL A 22 -12.22 5.81 4.99
C VAL A 22 -12.03 4.53 4.19
N HIS A 23 -12.65 3.41 4.59
CA HIS A 23 -12.64 2.16 3.81
C HIS A 23 -13.14 2.37 2.38
N ASN A 24 -14.32 2.99 2.22
CA ASN A 24 -14.91 3.18 0.91
C ASN A 24 -14.07 4.11 0.03
N ARG A 25 -13.56 5.19 0.62
CA ARG A 25 -12.69 6.14 -0.10
C ARG A 25 -11.34 5.55 -0.50
N LEU A 26 -10.82 4.61 0.30
CA LEU A 26 -9.56 3.93 0.06
C LEU A 26 -9.70 2.84 -1.02
N VAL A 27 -10.72 1.98 -0.93
CA VAL A 27 -10.87 0.80 -1.77
C VAL A 27 -11.63 1.10 -3.07
N TYR A 28 -12.75 1.81 -2.98
CA TYR A 28 -13.64 2.05 -4.13
C TYR A 28 -13.34 3.37 -4.83
N ASP A 29 -13.25 4.48 -4.09
CA ASP A 29 -13.04 5.79 -4.72
C ASP A 29 -11.56 6.03 -5.10
N ARG A 30 -10.65 5.35 -4.40
CA ARG A 30 -9.19 5.52 -4.52
C ARG A 30 -8.81 7.00 -4.50
N ASP A 31 -9.41 7.72 -3.55
CA ASP A 31 -9.40 9.17 -3.47
C ASP A 31 -7.99 9.70 -3.13
N THR A 32 -7.39 10.41 -4.08
CA THR A 32 -6.06 11.03 -3.93
C THR A 32 -6.02 12.10 -2.84
N SER A 33 -7.16 12.70 -2.50
CA SER A 33 -7.27 13.65 -1.40
C SER A 33 -7.07 12.97 -0.05
N LEU A 34 -7.59 11.74 0.10
CA LEU A 34 -7.36 10.90 1.28
C LEU A 34 -5.87 10.56 1.39
N PHE A 35 -5.25 10.09 0.31
CA PHE A 35 -3.84 9.73 0.33
C PHE A 35 -2.92 10.92 0.64
N SER A 36 -3.28 12.10 0.13
CA SER A 36 -2.58 13.34 0.44
C SER A 36 -2.75 13.77 1.90
N ALA A 37 -3.93 13.54 2.50
CA ALA A 37 -4.17 13.82 3.92
C ALA A 37 -3.33 12.93 4.85
N PHE A 38 -3.07 11.69 4.45
CA PHE A 38 -2.14 10.78 5.14
C PHE A 38 -0.66 11.04 4.80
N GLY A 39 -0.38 12.04 3.97
CA GLY A 39 0.98 12.43 3.60
C GLY A 39 1.70 11.42 2.70
N LEU A 40 0.98 10.60 1.93
CA LEU A 40 1.62 9.65 1.02
C LEU A 40 2.26 10.38 -0.17
N SER A 41 3.46 9.98 -0.57
CA SER A 41 4.11 10.51 -1.77
C SER A 41 3.30 10.26 -3.04
N LYS A 42 3.45 11.14 -4.03
CA LYS A 42 2.76 11.01 -5.33
C LYS A 42 2.99 9.66 -6.01
N GLU A 43 4.18 9.08 -5.84
CA GLU A 43 4.52 7.75 -6.35
C GLU A 43 3.63 6.68 -5.70
N THR A 44 3.55 6.70 -4.36
CA THR A 44 2.69 5.79 -3.59
C THR A 44 1.21 5.99 -3.91
N GLN A 45 0.77 7.23 -4.11
CA GLN A 45 -0.62 7.54 -4.50
C GLN A 45 -0.97 6.93 -5.86
N ASN A 46 -0.09 7.11 -6.86
CA ASN A 46 -0.29 6.56 -8.18
C ASN A 46 -0.28 5.03 -8.16
N TRP A 47 0.62 4.44 -7.37
CA TRP A 47 0.68 3.00 -7.17
C TRP A 47 -0.60 2.46 -6.52
N LEU A 48 -1.07 3.04 -5.42
CA LEU A 48 -2.32 2.65 -4.76
C LEU A 48 -3.52 2.74 -5.70
N ARG A 49 -3.59 3.79 -6.52
CA ARG A 49 -4.67 3.98 -7.48
C ARG A 49 -4.70 2.92 -8.59
N ALA A 50 -3.53 2.37 -8.95
CA ALA A 50 -3.42 1.31 -9.93
C ALA A 50 -3.81 -0.08 -9.38
N ILE A 51 -3.98 -0.22 -8.06
CA ILE A 51 -4.41 -1.48 -7.43
C ILE A 51 -5.92 -1.60 -7.57
N GLU A 52 -6.37 -2.55 -8.39
CA GLU A 52 -7.78 -2.90 -8.54
C GLU A 52 -8.28 -3.83 -7.43
N ALA A 53 -8.15 -3.38 -6.17
CA ALA A 53 -8.69 -4.11 -5.03
C ALA A 53 -10.21 -3.88 -4.91
N ASN A 54 -10.94 -4.95 -4.60
CA ASN A 54 -12.36 -4.96 -4.25
C ASN A 54 -12.59 -5.08 -2.75
N SER A 55 -11.53 -5.32 -1.98
CA SER A 55 -11.55 -5.38 -0.52
C SER A 55 -10.26 -4.84 0.09
N LEU A 56 -10.33 -4.42 1.34
CA LEU A 56 -9.17 -4.00 2.11
C LEU A 56 -8.13 -5.11 2.29
N THR A 57 -8.56 -6.38 2.31
CA THR A 57 -7.67 -7.54 2.33
C THR A 57 -6.86 -7.66 1.05
N GLU A 58 -7.48 -7.49 -0.12
CA GLU A 58 -6.78 -7.50 -1.42
C GLU A 58 -5.79 -6.34 -1.52
N LEU A 59 -6.16 -5.16 -1.01
CA LEU A 59 -5.26 -4.02 -0.93
C LEU A 59 -4.06 -4.33 -0.02
N ALA A 60 -4.29 -4.92 1.16
CA ALA A 60 -3.23 -5.33 2.08
C ALA A 60 -2.29 -6.36 1.43
N GLN A 61 -2.83 -7.32 0.68
CA GLN A 61 -2.01 -8.29 -0.05
C GLN A 61 -1.13 -7.62 -1.11
N ALA A 62 -1.67 -6.66 -1.86
CA ALA A 62 -0.89 -5.91 -2.85
C ALA A 62 0.25 -5.11 -2.20
N ILE A 63 0.01 -4.50 -1.03
CA ILE A 63 1.02 -3.79 -0.23
C ILE A 63 2.14 -4.72 0.23
N VAL A 64 1.77 -5.88 0.78
CA VAL A 64 2.74 -6.87 1.25
C VAL A 64 3.55 -7.41 0.07
N ALA A 65 2.91 -7.73 -1.06
CA ALA A 65 3.58 -8.20 -2.27
C ALA A 65 4.58 -7.16 -2.80
N HIS A 66 4.19 -5.89 -2.87
CA HIS A 66 5.09 -4.82 -3.33
C HIS A 66 6.28 -4.62 -2.39
N SER A 67 6.06 -4.69 -1.07
CA SER A 67 7.13 -4.64 -0.07
C SER A 67 8.08 -5.85 -0.14
N GLN A 68 7.58 -7.01 -0.56
CA GLN A 68 8.39 -8.23 -0.74
C GLN A 68 9.14 -8.26 -2.08
N SER A 69 8.60 -7.64 -3.14
CA SER A 69 9.30 -7.51 -4.41
C SER A 69 10.59 -6.69 -4.30
N GLU A 70 10.65 -5.73 -3.38
CA GLU A 70 11.91 -5.02 -3.06
C GLU A 70 12.92 -5.90 -2.30
N ILE A 71 12.48 -6.97 -1.65
CA ILE A 71 13.34 -7.92 -0.91
C ILE A 71 13.92 -8.99 -1.85
N PHE A 72 13.18 -9.40 -2.89
CA PHE A 72 13.63 -10.46 -3.81
C PHE A 72 14.83 -10.05 -4.70
N VAL A 73 15.08 -8.74 -4.87
CA VAL A 73 16.24 -8.24 -5.64
C VAL A 73 17.55 -8.28 -4.84
N LEU A 74 17.50 -8.50 -3.52
CA LEU A 74 18.68 -8.49 -2.64
C LEU A 74 19.18 -9.86 -2.20
N ILE A 75 18.58 -10.95 -2.69
CA ILE A 75 19.16 -12.29 -2.53
C ILE A 75 19.96 -12.57 -3.81
N PRO A 76 21.30 -12.51 -3.82
CA PRO A 76 22.04 -13.10 -4.92
C PRO A 76 21.67 -14.58 -4.93
N LEU A 77 21.14 -15.04 -6.06
CA LEU A 77 20.98 -16.44 -6.40
C LEU A 77 22.38 -17.07 -6.46
N SER A 78 23.04 -17.22 -5.30
CA SER A 78 24.20 -18.08 -5.18
C SER A 78 23.66 -19.49 -5.19
N ALA A 79 23.64 -20.05 -6.39
CA ALA A 79 23.55 -21.48 -6.60
C ALA A 79 24.48 -22.23 -5.65
N PRO A 80 24.08 -23.43 -5.21
CA PRO A 80 25.05 -24.50 -5.06
C PRO A 80 24.83 -25.55 -6.15
N ALA A 81 25.95 -25.81 -6.83
CA ALA A 81 26.38 -26.91 -7.69
C ALA A 81 25.47 -28.13 -7.86
#